data_AF-A0AAU9J9D9-F1
#
_entry.id   AF-A0AAU9J9D9-F1
#
_cell.length_a   1.000
_cell.length_b   1.000
_cell.length_c   1.000
_cell.angle_alpha   90.00
_cell.angle_beta   90.00
_cell.angle_gamma   90.00
#
_symmetry.space_group_name_H-M   'P 1'
#
loop_
_entity.id
_entity.type
_entity.pdbx_description
1 polymer ?
#
loop_
_entity_poly.entity_id
_entity_poly.type
_entity_poly.pdbx_seq_one_letter_code
_entity_poly.pdbx_strand_id
1 'polypeptide(L)'
;MERKFALITKGDLSPISPFSQFCLTSLPPIGTFSAQVEDRIIPEEKEETKIEQLPIVNTPCGCKRTHCLKLYCECFANNRYCVGCNCHNCHNLPSYDDARQATMKQIAERNPVAFKPENNTVLKVCHCKRSNCVKKYCECYEASKACTPLCKCEGCKNMSVG
;
A
#
# COMPACT_ATOMS: atom_id res chain seq x y z
N MET A 1 57.68 -6.42 -0.61
CA MET A 1 58.44 -5.31 -1.20
C MET A 1 57.72 -4.88 -2.47
N GLU A 2 57.46 -3.58 -2.55
CA GLU A 2 57.20 -2.76 -3.73
C GLU A 2 55.89 -2.93 -4.52
N ARG A 3 55.11 -1.84 -4.48
CA ARG A 3 53.92 -1.54 -5.26
C ARG A 3 54.31 -1.18 -6.69
N LYS A 4 53.49 -1.56 -7.67
CA LYS A 4 53.38 -0.81 -8.93
C LYS A 4 51.94 -0.36 -9.13
N PHE A 5 51.78 0.96 -9.15
CA PHE A 5 50.56 1.68 -9.49
C PHE A 5 50.28 1.58 -10.99
N ALA A 6 49.03 1.33 -11.37
CA ALA A 6 48.52 1.69 -12.68
C ALA A 6 47.66 2.95 -12.53
N LEU A 7 48.11 4.03 -13.15
CA LEU A 7 47.39 5.29 -13.31
C LEU A 7 46.21 5.05 -14.24
N ILE A 8 44.98 5.22 -13.74
CA ILE A 8 43.79 5.28 -14.59
C ILE A 8 43.64 6.74 -15.02
N THR A 9 43.85 6.94 -16.31
CA THR A 9 43.69 8.20 -17.05
C THR A 9 42.22 8.61 -17.09
N LYS A 10 41.99 9.93 -17.00
CA LYS A 10 40.68 10.59 -17.12
C LYS A 10 40.09 10.40 -18.53
N GLY A 11 38.79 10.09 -18.58
CA GLY A 11 37.91 10.09 -19.75
C GLY A 11 36.60 9.39 -19.35
N ASP A 12 35.38 9.90 -19.53
CA ASP A 12 34.89 11.04 -20.30
C ASP A 12 33.64 11.60 -19.59
N LEU A 13 33.64 12.91 -19.33
CA LEU A 13 32.42 13.65 -18.99
C LEU A 13 31.71 14.00 -20.29
N SER A 14 30.61 13.32 -20.57
CA SER A 14 29.73 13.62 -21.69
C SER A 14 29.21 15.07 -21.59
N PRO A 15 29.06 15.80 -22.70
CA PRO A 15 28.63 17.20 -22.67
C PRO A 15 27.18 17.31 -22.17
N ILE A 16 27.01 18.12 -21.13
CA ILE A 16 25.71 18.45 -20.55
C ILE A 16 24.87 19.19 -21.60
N SER A 17 23.63 18.73 -21.77
CA SER A 17 22.62 19.31 -22.67
C SER A 17 22.43 20.82 -22.44
N PRO A 18 22.25 21.63 -23.51
CA PRO A 18 22.14 23.09 -23.43
C PRO A 18 20.91 23.60 -22.65
N PHE A 19 19.99 22.73 -22.24
CA PHE A 19 18.86 23.10 -21.38
C PHE A 19 19.25 23.37 -19.91
N SER A 20 20.43 22.93 -19.46
CA SER A 20 20.87 23.09 -18.06
C SER A 20 21.40 24.49 -17.71
N GLN A 21 21.69 25.35 -18.69
CA GLN A 21 22.31 26.66 -18.45
C GLN A 21 21.32 27.78 -18.11
N PHE A 22 20.00 27.56 -18.24
CA PHE A 22 19.01 28.61 -17.99
C PHE A 22 18.51 28.72 -16.53
N CYS A 23 18.86 27.79 -15.63
CA CYS A 23 18.35 27.80 -14.26
C CYS A 23 19.26 28.47 -13.21
N LEU A 24 20.45 28.97 -13.59
CA LEU A 24 21.42 29.54 -12.64
C LEU A 24 21.45 31.08 -12.61
N THR A 25 20.65 31.76 -13.42
CA THR A 25 20.71 33.23 -13.58
C THR A 25 19.54 33.99 -12.93
N SER A 26 18.76 33.35 -12.04
CA SER A 26 17.65 34.04 -11.34
C SER A 26 17.63 33.87 -9.82
N LEU A 27 18.76 33.49 -9.20
CA LEU A 27 18.86 33.55 -7.74
C LEU A 27 19.30 34.97 -7.32
N PRO A 28 18.50 35.70 -6.53
CA PRO A 28 18.93 36.97 -5.96
C PRO A 28 20.11 36.77 -4.99
N PRO A 29 20.94 37.80 -4.77
CA PRO A 29 22.07 37.68 -3.85
C PRO A 29 21.57 37.40 -2.43
N ILE A 30 22.27 36.49 -1.74
CA ILE A 30 22.03 36.16 -0.34
C ILE A 30 22.41 37.39 0.50
N GLY A 31 21.44 38.29 0.67
CA GLY A 31 21.51 39.39 1.62
C GLY A 31 21.29 38.85 3.03
N THR A 32 22.18 39.23 3.94
CA THR A 32 22.08 38.99 5.37
C THR A 32 20.81 39.63 5.93
N PHE A 33 19.74 38.86 6.10
CA PHE A 33 18.55 39.32 6.80
C PHE A 33 18.59 38.84 8.25
N SER A 34 18.78 39.81 9.16
CA SER A 34 18.75 39.61 10.60
C SER A 34 17.36 39.10 10.99
N ALA A 35 17.27 37.87 11.47
CA ALA A 35 16.01 37.28 11.92
C ALA A 35 15.61 37.88 13.27
N GLN A 36 14.74 38.88 13.25
CA GLN A 36 13.90 39.19 14.40
C GLN A 36 12.72 38.22 14.35
N VAL A 37 12.78 37.19 15.20
CA VAL A 37 11.69 36.25 15.44
C VAL A 37 10.67 36.98 16.31
N GLU A 38 9.63 37.52 15.69
CA GLU A 38 8.42 37.91 16.41
C GLU A 38 7.46 36.73 16.38
N ASP A 39 7.22 36.16 17.56
CA ASP A 39 6.26 35.10 17.82
C ASP A 39 4.87 35.51 17.32
N ARG A 40 4.51 35.05 16.13
CA ARG A 40 3.12 34.97 15.71
C ARG A 40 2.55 33.66 16.22
N ILE A 41 1.78 33.75 17.31
CA ILE A 41 0.82 32.74 17.71
C ILE A 41 -0.16 32.58 16.54
N ILE A 42 -0.03 31.49 15.77
CA ILE A 42 -1.02 31.06 14.79
C ILE A 42 -2.08 30.28 15.58
N PRO A 43 -3.36 30.70 15.59
CA PRO A 43 -4.43 29.88 16.11
C PRO A 43 -4.48 28.55 15.32
N GLU A 44 -4.44 27.42 16.03
CA GLU A 44 -4.67 26.10 15.44
C GLU A 44 -6.13 25.99 14.98
N GLU A 45 -6.41 26.48 13.78
CA GLU A 45 -7.58 26.03 13.03
C GLU A 45 -7.25 24.64 12.49
N LYS A 46 -7.84 23.62 13.12
CA LYS A 46 -7.83 22.24 12.59
C LYS A 46 -8.57 22.25 11.27
N GLU A 47 -7.81 22.37 10.19
CA GLU A 47 -8.30 22.18 8.84
C GLU A 47 -8.64 20.69 8.66
N GLU A 48 -9.90 20.35 8.95
CA GLU A 48 -10.49 19.06 8.63
C GLU A 48 -10.48 18.91 7.12
N THR A 49 -9.45 18.24 6.61
CA THR A 49 -9.37 17.81 5.22
C THR A 49 -10.60 16.96 4.92
N LYS A 50 -11.56 17.56 4.21
CA LYS A 50 -12.75 16.90 3.68
C LYS A 50 -12.31 15.90 2.60
N ILE A 51 -11.87 14.73 3.04
CA ILE A 51 -11.80 13.54 2.20
C ILE A 51 -13.26 13.25 1.86
N GLU A 52 -13.63 13.41 0.59
CA GLU A 52 -14.93 13.01 0.08
C GLU A 52 -15.05 11.49 0.30
N GLN A 53 -15.66 11.14 1.44
CA GLN A 53 -15.89 9.76 1.84
C GLN A 53 -16.86 9.17 0.81
N LEU A 54 -16.30 8.47 -0.18
CA LEU A 54 -17.02 7.45 -0.92
C LEU A 54 -17.82 6.64 0.11
N PRO A 55 -19.13 6.42 -0.12
CA PRO A 55 -20.00 5.80 0.87
C PRO A 55 -19.36 4.49 1.33
N ILE A 56 -19.02 4.40 2.60
CA ILE A 56 -18.42 3.20 3.19
C ILE A 56 -19.50 2.13 3.14
N VAL A 57 -19.51 1.34 2.07
CA VAL A 57 -20.45 0.24 1.90
C VAL A 57 -20.11 -0.81 2.96
N ASN A 58 -20.89 -0.80 4.04
CA ASN A 58 -20.78 -1.76 5.12
C ASN A 58 -21.45 -3.07 4.71
N THR A 59 -20.75 -3.88 3.90
CA THR A 59 -21.18 -5.24 3.59
C THR A 59 -21.14 -6.11 4.86
N PRO A 60 -22.28 -6.60 5.37
CA PRO A 60 -22.30 -7.40 6.59
C PRO A 60 -21.68 -8.78 6.34
N CYS A 61 -20.83 -9.26 7.26
CA CYS A 61 -20.22 -10.58 7.11
C CYS A 61 -21.11 -11.70 7.69
N GLY A 62 -20.92 -12.93 7.20
CA GLY A 62 -21.61 -14.15 7.65
C GLY A 62 -20.69 -15.20 8.29
N CYS A 63 -19.65 -14.75 8.99
CA CYS A 63 -18.59 -15.63 9.49
C CYS A 63 -19.08 -16.61 10.58
N LYS A 64 -18.75 -17.90 10.44
CA LYS A 64 -19.16 -18.95 11.41
C LYS A 64 -18.04 -19.50 12.30
N ARG A 65 -16.77 -19.39 11.87
CA ARG A 65 -15.62 -20.11 12.49
C ARG A 65 -14.38 -19.25 12.77
N THR A 66 -14.44 -17.97 12.44
CA THR A 66 -13.26 -17.10 12.48
C THR A 66 -13.25 -16.20 13.70
N HIS A 67 -14.35 -16.16 14.47
CA HIS A 67 -14.64 -15.13 15.48
C HIS A 67 -14.43 -13.71 14.94
N CYS A 68 -14.47 -13.55 13.62
CA CYS A 68 -14.14 -12.33 12.89
C CYS A 68 -12.72 -11.78 13.19
N LEU A 69 -11.79 -12.59 13.71
CA LEU A 69 -10.39 -12.20 13.95
C LEU A 69 -9.43 -12.83 12.94
N LYS A 70 -9.89 -13.10 11.72
CA LYS A 70 -9.08 -13.67 10.63
C LYS A 70 -9.40 -12.92 9.35
N LEU A 71 -8.43 -12.84 8.42
CA LEU A 71 -8.58 -12.16 7.12
C LEU A 71 -9.68 -12.77 6.22
N TYR A 72 -10.21 -13.95 6.54
CA TYR A 72 -11.42 -14.48 5.89
C TYR A 72 -12.68 -13.64 6.19
N CYS A 73 -12.67 -12.83 7.25
CA CYS A 73 -13.73 -11.89 7.53
C CYS A 73 -13.42 -10.56 6.84
N GLU A 74 -14.28 -10.15 5.90
CA GLU A 74 -14.13 -8.88 5.17
C GLU A 74 -14.11 -7.67 6.10
N CYS A 75 -14.82 -7.70 7.23
CA CYS A 75 -14.78 -6.60 8.19
C CYS A 75 -13.39 -6.46 8.79
N PHE A 76 -12.82 -7.57 9.27
CA PHE A 76 -11.50 -7.58 9.85
C PHE A 76 -10.38 -7.32 8.84
N ALA A 77 -10.49 -7.88 7.63
CA ALA A 77 -9.53 -7.65 6.54
C ALA A 77 -9.46 -6.17 6.14
N ASN A 78 -10.60 -5.47 6.16
CA ASN A 78 -10.67 -4.03 5.92
C ASN A 78 -10.42 -3.17 7.18
N ASN A 79 -9.83 -3.76 8.22
CA ASN A 79 -9.54 -3.09 9.49
C ASN A 79 -10.77 -2.38 10.12
N ARG A 80 -11.99 -2.88 9.89
CA ARG A 80 -13.22 -2.35 10.48
C ARG A 80 -13.80 -3.32 11.51
N TYR A 81 -14.53 -2.77 12.48
CA TYR A 81 -15.35 -3.59 13.37
C TYR A 81 -16.55 -4.18 12.62
N CYS A 82 -17.08 -5.29 13.13
CA CYS A 82 -18.35 -5.80 12.67
C CYS A 82 -19.48 -4.90 13.20
N VAL A 83 -20.29 -4.36 12.29
CA VAL A 83 -21.49 -3.57 12.61
C VAL A 83 -22.66 -4.18 11.85
N GLY A 84 -23.74 -4.57 12.54
CA GLY A 84 -24.93 -5.17 11.90
C GLY A 84 -24.64 -6.45 11.09
N CYS A 85 -23.68 -7.28 11.50
CA CYS A 85 -23.27 -8.48 10.77
C CYS A 85 -24.02 -9.75 11.19
N ASN A 86 -24.05 -10.75 10.31
CA ASN A 86 -24.67 -12.07 10.50
C ASN A 86 -23.66 -13.13 11.00
N CYS A 87 -22.58 -12.71 11.66
CA CYS A 87 -21.52 -13.60 12.14
C CYS A 87 -21.86 -14.22 13.51
N HIS A 88 -21.37 -15.44 13.75
CA HIS A 88 -21.54 -16.14 15.03
C HIS A 88 -20.30 -16.02 15.92
N ASN A 89 -20.54 -15.80 17.23
CA ASN A 89 -19.51 -15.63 18.26
C ASN A 89 -18.42 -14.62 17.84
N CYS A 90 -18.85 -13.40 17.49
CA CYS A 90 -17.99 -12.35 16.95
C CYS A 90 -17.11 -11.72 18.03
N HIS A 91 -15.79 -11.74 17.83
CA HIS A 91 -14.83 -11.01 18.66
C HIS A 91 -14.23 -9.80 17.92
N ASN A 92 -14.74 -9.45 16.73
CA ASN A 92 -14.39 -8.19 16.05
C ASN A 92 -15.34 -7.07 16.47
N LEU A 93 -15.35 -6.80 17.76
CA LEU A 93 -16.16 -5.76 18.42
C LEU A 93 -15.24 -4.94 19.33
N PRO A 94 -15.59 -3.67 19.65
CA PRO A 94 -14.78 -2.84 20.56
C PRO A 94 -14.53 -3.48 21.93
N SER A 95 -15.47 -4.29 22.42
CA SER A 95 -15.35 -5.01 23.71
C SER A 95 -14.24 -6.07 23.74
N TYR A 96 -13.73 -6.50 22.57
CA TYR A 96 -12.66 -7.49 22.45
C TYR A 96 -11.42 -6.90 21.76
N ASP A 97 -11.23 -5.57 21.84
CA ASP A 97 -10.18 -4.89 21.08
C ASP A 97 -8.77 -5.39 21.44
N ASP A 98 -8.48 -5.73 22.69
CA ASP A 98 -7.17 -6.28 23.07
C ASP A 98 -6.84 -7.55 22.27
N ALA A 99 -7.79 -8.49 22.17
CA ALA A 99 -7.63 -9.72 21.40
C ALA A 99 -7.54 -9.43 19.89
N ARG A 100 -8.29 -8.43 19.41
CA ARG A 100 -8.27 -7.96 18.03
C ARG A 100 -6.91 -7.38 17.66
N GLN A 101 -6.38 -6.45 18.45
CA GLN A 101 -5.08 -5.82 18.26
C GLN A 101 -3.94 -6.84 18.33
N ALA A 102 -3.97 -7.76 19.29
CA ALA A 102 -3.00 -8.84 19.37
C ALA A 102 -2.98 -9.69 18.08
N THR A 103 -4.15 -10.02 17.55
CA THR A 103 -4.26 -10.78 16.30
C THR A 103 -3.79 -9.98 15.09
N MET A 104 -4.13 -8.69 15.03
CA MET A 104 -3.65 -7.79 13.98
C MET A 104 -2.13 -7.69 13.98
N LYS A 105 -1.51 -7.51 15.15
CA LYS A 105 -0.04 -7.47 15.29
C LYS A 105 0.60 -8.75 14.74
N GLN A 106 0.11 -9.91 15.13
CA GLN A 106 0.63 -11.19 14.64
C GLN A 106 0.48 -11.38 13.12
N ILE A 107 -0.56 -10.81 12.51
CA ILE A 107 -0.76 -10.85 11.06
C ILE A 107 0.20 -9.87 10.38
N ALA A 108 0.37 -8.67 10.91
CA ALA A 108 1.28 -7.66 10.38
C ALA A 108 2.76 -8.10 10.46
N GLU A 109 3.15 -8.79 11.53
CA GLU A 109 4.49 -9.38 11.67
C GLU A 109 4.79 -10.44 10.60
N ARG A 110 3.77 -11.21 10.19
CA ARG A 110 3.88 -12.21 9.12
C ARG A 110 3.79 -11.60 7.73
N ASN A 111 2.96 -10.58 7.57
CA ASN A 111 2.74 -9.87 6.32
C ASN A 111 2.49 -8.36 6.60
N PRO A 112 3.50 -7.50 6.42
CA PRO A 112 3.40 -6.08 6.75
C PRO A 112 2.45 -5.29 5.82
N VAL A 113 1.98 -5.87 4.71
CA VAL A 113 0.99 -5.25 3.82
C VAL A 113 -0.44 -5.73 4.06
N ALA A 114 -0.68 -6.66 4.99
CA ALA A 114 -1.98 -7.31 5.19
C ALA A 114 -3.16 -6.38 5.53
N PHE A 115 -2.90 -5.22 6.13
CA PHE A 115 -3.93 -4.24 6.52
C PHE A 115 -3.77 -2.87 5.84
N LYS A 116 -2.85 -2.75 4.89
CA LYS A 116 -2.73 -1.51 4.13
C LYS A 116 -3.93 -1.45 3.18
N PRO A 117 -4.66 -0.32 3.09
CA PRO A 117 -5.60 -0.11 2.01
C PRO A 117 -4.77 0.01 0.74
N GLU A 118 -4.46 -1.12 0.12
CA GLU A 118 -3.78 -1.11 -1.16
C GLU A 118 -4.74 -0.41 -2.13
N ASN A 119 -4.31 0.77 -2.61
CA ASN A 119 -4.69 1.22 -3.93
C ASN A 119 -4.60 -0.02 -4.81
N ASN A 120 -5.68 -0.37 -5.50
CA ASN A 120 -5.94 -1.61 -6.26
C ASN A 120 -4.97 -1.84 -7.47
N THR A 121 -3.74 -1.33 -7.34
CA THR A 121 -2.64 -1.18 -8.27
C THR A 121 -1.49 -2.15 -7.99
N VAL A 122 -1.42 -2.78 -6.82
CA VAL A 122 -0.50 -3.92 -6.61
C VAL A 122 -1.06 -5.09 -7.44
N LEU A 123 -0.27 -5.54 -8.40
CA LEU A 123 -0.62 -6.65 -9.29
C LEU A 123 -0.99 -7.88 -8.45
N LYS A 124 -2.28 -8.24 -8.41
CA LYS A 124 -2.73 -9.46 -7.73
C LYS A 124 -2.11 -10.69 -8.41
N VAL A 125 -1.33 -11.45 -7.63
CA VAL A 125 -0.68 -12.68 -8.06
C VAL A 125 -1.43 -13.87 -7.48
N CYS A 126 -1.90 -14.79 -8.33
CA CYS A 126 -2.62 -15.97 -7.87
C CYS A 126 -1.74 -17.23 -7.84
N HIS A 127 -2.14 -18.20 -7.00
CA HIS A 127 -1.48 -19.51 -6.82
C HIS A 127 -2.46 -20.68 -7.04
N CYS A 128 -3.41 -20.50 -7.97
CA CYS A 128 -4.51 -21.43 -8.18
C CYS A 128 -4.03 -22.79 -8.71
N LYS A 129 -4.50 -23.89 -8.11
CA LYS A 129 -4.18 -25.27 -8.55
C LYS A 129 -5.32 -25.99 -9.27
N ARG A 130 -6.57 -25.62 -9.00
CA ARG A 130 -7.77 -26.38 -9.43
C ARG A 130 -8.85 -25.55 -10.13
N SER A 131 -8.78 -24.22 -10.04
CA SER A 131 -9.81 -23.35 -10.63
C SER A 131 -9.61 -23.11 -12.13
N ASN A 132 -8.45 -23.50 -12.67
CA ASN A 132 -7.96 -23.05 -13.98
C ASN A 132 -8.08 -21.53 -14.18
N CYS A 133 -8.10 -20.77 -13.07
CA CYS A 133 -8.30 -19.33 -13.02
C CYS A 133 -9.61 -18.81 -13.65
N VAL A 134 -10.62 -19.65 -13.88
CA VAL A 134 -11.91 -19.25 -14.51
C VAL A 134 -13.09 -19.31 -13.53
N LYS A 135 -12.79 -19.25 -12.23
CA LYS A 135 -13.76 -19.28 -11.14
C LYS A 135 -13.38 -18.23 -10.10
N LYS A 136 -14.34 -17.74 -9.32
CA LYS A 136 -14.13 -16.74 -8.26
C LYS A 136 -13.17 -17.17 -7.14
N TYR A 137 -12.73 -18.42 -7.10
CA TYR A 137 -11.61 -18.85 -6.25
C TYR A 137 -10.27 -18.24 -6.67
N CYS A 138 -10.15 -17.72 -7.89
CA CYS A 138 -8.97 -17.00 -8.37
C CYS A 138 -9.18 -15.50 -8.17
N GLU A 139 -8.27 -14.85 -7.45
CA GLU A 139 -8.31 -13.42 -7.17
C GLU A 139 -8.19 -12.55 -8.43
N CYS A 140 -7.50 -13.03 -9.48
CA CYS A 140 -7.44 -12.35 -10.77
C CYS A 140 -8.83 -12.36 -11.43
N TYR A 141 -9.46 -13.52 -11.49
CA TYR A 141 -10.77 -13.70 -12.12
C TYR A 141 -11.88 -12.96 -11.37
N GLU A 142 -11.87 -13.01 -10.04
CA GLU A 142 -12.80 -12.25 -9.20
C GLU A 142 -12.66 -10.74 -9.45
N ALA A 143 -11.44 -10.25 -9.63
CA ALA A 143 -11.17 -8.85 -9.98
C ALA A 143 -11.43 -8.51 -11.47
N SER A 144 -11.98 -9.45 -12.26
CA SER A 144 -12.18 -9.32 -13.70
C SER A 144 -10.89 -8.95 -14.47
N LYS A 145 -9.74 -9.43 -13.98
CA LYS A 145 -8.42 -9.26 -14.60
C LYS A 145 -7.89 -10.60 -15.11
N ALA A 146 -7.21 -10.57 -16.24
CA ALA A 146 -6.44 -11.73 -16.71
C ALA A 146 -5.28 -12.03 -15.74
N CYS A 147 -4.90 -13.30 -15.66
CA CYS A 147 -3.65 -13.69 -15.00
C CYS A 147 -2.46 -13.13 -15.78
N THR A 148 -1.46 -12.66 -15.04
CA THR A 148 -0.18 -12.18 -15.58
C THR A 148 0.90 -13.25 -15.47
N PRO A 149 2.05 -13.11 -16.14
CA PRO A 149 3.18 -14.03 -16.00
C PRO A 149 3.74 -14.15 -14.58
N LEU A 150 3.39 -13.22 -13.68
CA LEU A 150 3.76 -13.29 -12.26
C LEU A 150 2.94 -14.33 -11.48
N CYS A 151 1.78 -14.75 -12.01
CA CYS A 151 0.92 -15.76 -11.38
C CYS A 151 1.59 -17.14 -11.36
N LYS A 152 1.54 -17.83 -10.21
CA LYS A 152 2.07 -19.20 -10.04
C LYS A 152 0.96 -20.25 -10.10
N CYS A 153 -0.03 -20.02 -10.96
CA CYS A 153 -1.18 -20.92 -11.13
C CYS A 153 -0.87 -22.08 -12.08
N GLU A 154 -1.50 -23.23 -11.84
CA GLU A 154 -1.37 -24.45 -12.65
C GLU A 154 -2.56 -24.55 -13.62
N GLY A 155 -2.28 -24.80 -14.91
CA GLY A 155 -3.32 -24.97 -15.95
C GLY A 155 -4.22 -23.75 -16.14
N CYS A 156 -3.65 -22.54 -16.17
CA CYS A 156 -4.41 -21.29 -16.30
C CYS A 156 -5.19 -21.22 -17.63
N LYS A 157 -6.48 -20.85 -17.55
CA LYS A 157 -7.34 -20.54 -18.70
C LYS A 157 -7.83 -19.08 -18.70
N ASN A 158 -7.34 -18.26 -17.77
CA ASN A 158 -7.68 -16.84 -17.67
C ASN A 158 -6.48 -15.99 -18.12
N MET A 159 -6.16 -16.05 -19.40
CA MET A 159 -5.13 -15.21 -20.00
C MET A 159 -5.78 -14.10 -20.80
N SER A 160 -5.12 -12.94 -20.92
CA SER A 160 -5.57 -11.89 -21.83
C SER A 160 -5.47 -12.45 -23.24
N VAL A 161 -6.62 -12.61 -23.91
CA VAL A 161 -6.62 -12.85 -25.36
C VAL A 161 -6.14 -11.55 -25.99
N GLY A 162 -4.94 -11.58 -26.56
CA GLY A 162 -4.42 -10.51 -27.41
C GLY A 162 -5.14 -10.51 -28.76
#